data_AF-A0AA38IM18-F1
#
_entry.id   AF-A0AA38IM18-F1
#
_cell.length_a   1.000
_cell.length_b   1.000
_cell.length_c   1.000
_cell.angle_alpha   90.00
_cell.angle_beta   90.00
_cell.angle_gamma   90.00
#
_symmetry.space_group_name_H-M   'P 1'
#
loop_
_entity.id
_entity.type
_entity.pdbx_description
1 polymer ?
#
loop_
_entity_poly.entity_id
_entity_poly.type
_entity_poly.pdbx_seq_one_letter_code
_entity_poly.pdbx_strand_id
1 'polypeptide(L)'
;MLKQLTFYALFACLFQGFLFLNRNDIIAEYKPLLTERVNNYSAEYTEAAAEYTLTLEEIKNQTWATVASMNTQIATLKQTIVTALNVSSDDDAVVACLTAQQTAANALSSVAINSTCWVGVSYPDLATARDALHLLATIPNGTIEACTSLNPLPSQDELFLDCITHKILDLDELNDVLTANFTTVKTETLDTSVGCLADQSTLVSEQINEIDFEVTLCMS
;
A
#
# COMPACT_ATOMS: atom_id res chain seq x y z
N MET A 1 -21.28 19.31 -9.38
CA MET A 1 -22.60 19.93 -9.12
C MET A 1 -23.71 19.58 -10.12
N LEU A 2 -23.41 19.03 -11.31
CA LEU A 2 -24.45 18.63 -12.29
C LEU A 2 -25.06 17.22 -12.04
N LYS A 3 -24.44 16.38 -11.20
CA LYS A 3 -24.89 15.01 -10.89
C LYS A 3 -25.93 14.91 -9.76
N GLN A 4 -26.04 15.92 -8.89
CA GLN A 4 -27.02 15.91 -7.80
C GLN A 4 -28.44 16.31 -8.26
N LEU A 5 -28.57 17.07 -9.35
CA LEU A 5 -29.86 17.56 -9.83
C LEU A 5 -30.70 16.49 -10.56
N THR A 6 -30.07 15.45 -11.10
CA THR A 6 -30.78 14.31 -11.73
C THR A 6 -31.40 13.35 -10.71
N PHE A 7 -30.84 13.24 -9.50
CA PHE A 7 -31.37 12.38 -8.45
C PHE A 7 -32.69 12.91 -7.86
N TYR A 8 -32.81 14.23 -7.71
CA TYR A 8 -34.02 14.89 -7.20
C TYR A 8 -35.19 14.91 -8.21
N ALA A 9 -34.90 14.95 -9.52
CA ALA A 9 -35.93 14.97 -10.55
C ALA A 9 -36.62 13.59 -10.73
N LEU A 10 -35.92 12.49 -10.47
CA LEU A 10 -36.51 11.15 -10.43
C LEU A 10 -37.36 10.92 -9.16
N PHE A 11 -36.95 11.51 -8.03
CA PHE A 11 -37.67 11.38 -6.76
C PHE A 11 -39.02 12.15 -6.75
N ALA A 12 -39.11 13.25 -7.50
CA ALA A 12 -40.30 14.12 -7.50
C ALA A 12 -41.45 13.62 -8.42
N CYS A 13 -41.18 12.75 -9.40
CA CYS A 13 -42.21 12.25 -10.32
C CYS A 13 -42.98 11.02 -9.79
N LEU A 14 -42.59 10.44 -8.65
CA LEU A 14 -43.24 9.23 -8.09
C LEU A 14 -44.31 9.54 -7.02
N PHE A 15 -44.45 10.79 -6.58
CA PHE A 15 -45.34 11.17 -5.46
C PHE A 15 -46.76 11.62 -5.88
N GLN A 16 -47.24 11.28 -7.07
CA GLN A 16 -48.60 11.63 -7.54
C GLN A 16 -49.56 10.45 -7.74
N GLY A 17 -49.33 9.33 -7.08
CA GLY A 17 -50.34 8.28 -6.94
C GLY A 17 -50.18 7.59 -5.60
N PHE A 18 -51.25 7.52 -4.80
CA PHE A 18 -51.33 6.63 -3.64
C PHE A 18 -51.19 5.17 -4.11
N LEU A 19 -49.97 4.73 -4.32
CA LEU A 19 -49.63 3.32 -4.43
C LEU A 19 -48.91 3.00 -3.13
N PHE A 20 -49.53 2.16 -2.31
CA PHE A 20 -48.79 1.36 -1.37
C PHE A 20 -47.77 0.58 -2.21
N LEU A 21 -46.53 1.06 -2.28
CA LEU A 21 -45.42 0.33 -2.89
C LEU A 21 -45.38 -1.01 -2.16
N ASN A 22 -45.81 -2.06 -2.85
CA ASN A 22 -45.70 -3.40 -2.29
C ASN A 22 -44.24 -3.82 -2.37
N ARG A 23 -43.85 -4.75 -1.51
CA ARG A 23 -42.48 -5.29 -1.46
C ARG A 23 -41.87 -5.65 -2.81
N ASN A 24 -42.63 -6.21 -3.75
CA ASN A 24 -42.10 -6.64 -5.03
C ASN A 24 -41.70 -5.44 -5.90
N ASP A 25 -42.47 -4.35 -5.83
CA ASP A 25 -42.15 -3.11 -6.53
C ASP A 25 -40.88 -2.47 -5.95
N ILE A 26 -40.75 -2.45 -4.61
CA ILE A 26 -39.53 -2.00 -3.93
C ILE A 26 -38.32 -2.84 -4.37
N ILE A 27 -38.45 -4.18 -4.35
CA ILE A 27 -37.36 -5.07 -4.79
C ILE A 27 -37.01 -4.81 -6.27
N ALA A 28 -38.00 -4.65 -7.14
CA ALA A 28 -37.77 -4.41 -8.56
C ALA A 28 -37.03 -3.09 -8.83
N GLU A 29 -37.31 -2.06 -8.03
CA GLU A 29 -36.64 -0.76 -8.11
C GLU A 29 -35.20 -0.81 -7.58
N TYR A 30 -34.97 -1.46 -6.43
CA TYR A 30 -33.68 -1.41 -5.75
C TYR A 30 -32.67 -2.47 -6.22
N LYS A 31 -33.15 -3.60 -6.75
CA LYS A 31 -32.27 -4.66 -7.28
C LYS A 31 -31.27 -4.17 -8.35
N PRO A 32 -31.65 -3.37 -9.37
CA PRO A 32 -30.67 -2.84 -10.32
C PRO A 32 -29.66 -1.90 -9.65
N LEU A 33 -30.09 -1.07 -8.69
CA LEU A 33 -29.19 -0.16 -7.94
C LEU A 33 -28.16 -0.91 -7.10
N LEU A 34 -28.56 -2.02 -6.46
CA LEU A 34 -27.65 -2.87 -5.71
C LEU A 34 -26.69 -3.61 -6.65
N THR A 35 -27.16 -4.03 -7.82
CA THR A 35 -26.31 -4.67 -8.85
C THR A 35 -25.25 -3.69 -9.37
N GLU A 36 -25.63 -2.43 -9.61
CA GLU A 36 -24.70 -1.37 -9.97
C GLU A 36 -23.63 -1.17 -8.89
N ARG A 37 -24.01 -1.15 -7.61
CA ARG A 37 -23.06 -1.05 -6.49
C ARG A 37 -22.08 -2.21 -6.43
N VAL A 38 -22.54 -3.46 -6.62
CA VAL A 38 -21.64 -4.61 -6.72
C VAL A 38 -20.58 -4.39 -7.80
N ASN A 39 -21.01 -3.95 -8.99
CA ASN A 39 -20.09 -3.72 -10.10
C ASN A 39 -19.08 -2.60 -9.78
N ASN A 40 -19.55 -1.49 -9.21
CA ASN A 40 -18.70 -0.35 -8.85
C ASN A 40 -17.68 -0.74 -7.77
N TYR A 41 -18.11 -1.30 -6.65
CA TYR A 41 -17.20 -1.72 -5.58
C TYR A 41 -16.27 -2.86 -6.01
N SER A 42 -16.70 -3.74 -6.91
CA SER A 42 -15.80 -4.76 -7.50
C SER A 42 -14.71 -4.14 -8.37
N ALA A 43 -15.04 -3.07 -9.10
CA ALA A 43 -14.06 -2.31 -9.88
C ALA A 43 -13.06 -1.59 -8.95
N GLU A 44 -13.55 -0.95 -7.88
CA GLU A 44 -12.69 -0.31 -6.87
C GLU A 44 -11.76 -1.31 -6.18
N TYR A 45 -12.27 -2.49 -5.80
CA TYR A 45 -11.42 -3.57 -5.28
C TYR A 45 -10.37 -4.01 -6.31
N THR A 46 -10.74 -4.12 -7.59
CA THR A 46 -9.80 -4.53 -8.65
C THR A 46 -8.67 -3.50 -8.81
N GLU A 47 -9.01 -2.22 -8.75
CA GLU A 47 -8.03 -1.13 -8.75
C GLU A 47 -7.12 -1.20 -7.52
N ALA A 48 -7.68 -1.33 -6.32
CA ALA A 48 -6.91 -1.47 -5.09
C ALA A 48 -5.99 -2.72 -5.10
N ALA A 49 -6.44 -3.84 -5.68
CA ALA A 49 -5.62 -5.04 -5.82
C ALA A 49 -4.45 -4.85 -6.79
N ALA A 50 -4.65 -4.08 -7.86
CA ALA A 50 -3.58 -3.69 -8.77
C ALA A 50 -2.58 -2.75 -8.08
N GLU A 51 -3.06 -1.72 -7.38
CA GLU A 51 -2.22 -0.79 -6.63
C GLU A 51 -1.43 -1.47 -5.51
N TYR A 52 -2.05 -2.42 -4.80
CA TYR A 52 -1.38 -3.28 -3.82
C TYR A 52 -0.16 -3.96 -4.45
N THR A 53 -0.36 -4.60 -5.61
CA THR A 53 0.70 -5.33 -6.31
C THR A 53 1.82 -4.40 -6.77
N LEU A 54 1.46 -3.25 -7.36
CA LEU A 54 2.43 -2.24 -7.80
C LEU A 54 3.23 -1.68 -6.62
N THR A 55 2.60 -1.45 -5.47
CA THR A 55 3.28 -0.97 -4.26
C THR A 55 4.33 -1.98 -3.78
N LEU A 56 3.99 -3.27 -3.78
CA LEU A 56 4.96 -4.32 -3.41
C LEU A 56 6.12 -4.41 -4.40
N GLU A 57 5.84 -4.30 -5.70
CA GLU A 57 6.87 -4.30 -6.73
C GLU A 57 7.78 -3.08 -6.64
N GLU A 58 7.22 -1.91 -6.34
CA GLU A 58 7.98 -0.68 -6.14
C GLU A 58 8.96 -0.82 -4.97
N ILE A 59 8.48 -1.24 -3.80
CA ILE A 59 9.34 -1.40 -2.61
C ILE A 59 10.43 -2.44 -2.88
N LYS A 60 10.09 -3.54 -3.55
CA LYS A 60 11.05 -4.57 -3.97
C LYS A 60 12.17 -3.98 -4.85
N ASN A 61 11.76 -3.26 -5.89
CA ASN A 61 12.68 -2.70 -6.87
C ASN A 61 13.59 -1.63 -6.25
N GLN A 62 13.03 -0.77 -5.38
CA GLN A 62 13.80 0.22 -4.64
C GLN A 62 14.81 -0.43 -3.68
N THR A 63 14.40 -1.49 -2.97
CA THR A 63 15.30 -2.26 -2.10
C THR A 63 16.47 -2.83 -2.90
N TRP A 64 16.17 -3.51 -4.01
CA TRP A 64 17.19 -4.13 -4.85
C TRP A 64 18.14 -3.11 -5.48
N ALA A 65 17.61 -1.98 -5.95
CA ALA A 65 18.43 -0.89 -6.48
C ALA A 65 19.36 -0.31 -5.41
N THR A 66 18.86 -0.12 -4.19
CA THR A 66 19.65 0.39 -3.06
C THR A 66 20.76 -0.59 -2.68
N VAL A 67 20.42 -1.88 -2.54
CA VAL A 67 21.39 -2.95 -2.27
C VAL A 67 22.46 -3.04 -3.36
N ALA A 68 22.07 -2.96 -4.64
CA ALA A 68 23.01 -3.00 -5.75
C ALA A 68 23.96 -1.79 -5.71
N SER A 69 23.42 -0.58 -5.49
CA SER A 69 24.21 0.65 -5.37
C SER A 69 25.23 0.57 -4.22
N MET A 70 24.80 0.11 -3.03
CA MET A 70 25.70 -0.06 -1.88
C MET A 70 26.79 -1.09 -2.15
N ASN A 71 26.46 -2.22 -2.77
CA ASN A 71 27.46 -3.23 -3.15
C ASN A 71 28.50 -2.67 -4.14
N THR A 72 28.08 -1.83 -5.10
CA THR A 72 29.00 -1.14 -6.00
C THR A 72 29.95 -0.22 -5.22
N GLN A 73 29.43 0.60 -4.29
CA GLN A 73 30.27 1.50 -3.49
C GLN A 73 31.28 0.72 -2.61
N ILE A 74 30.83 -0.36 -1.96
CA ILE A 74 31.71 -1.24 -1.18
C ILE A 74 32.81 -1.84 -2.07
N ALA A 75 32.46 -2.32 -3.28
CA ALA A 75 33.43 -2.89 -4.21
C ALA A 75 34.45 -1.84 -4.68
N THR A 76 34.00 -0.62 -4.98
CA THR A 76 34.86 0.50 -5.35
C THR A 76 35.83 0.84 -4.22
N LEU A 77 35.36 0.98 -2.98
CA LEU A 77 36.22 1.24 -1.81
C LEU A 77 37.29 0.14 -1.66
N LYS A 78 36.89 -1.14 -1.73
CA LYS A 78 37.83 -2.27 -1.67
C LYS A 78 38.90 -2.17 -2.76
N GLN A 79 38.53 -1.79 -3.98
CA GLN A 79 39.47 -1.62 -5.08
C GLN A 79 40.40 -0.43 -4.86
N THR A 80 39.92 0.68 -4.31
CA THR A 80 40.75 1.84 -3.94
C THR A 80 41.82 1.42 -2.94
N ILE A 81 41.46 0.67 -1.91
CA ILE A 81 42.39 0.15 -0.89
C ILE A 81 43.44 -0.78 -1.52
N VAL A 82 43.03 -1.71 -2.39
CA VAL A 82 43.96 -2.60 -3.11
C VAL A 82 44.95 -1.79 -3.95
N THR A 83 44.47 -0.76 -4.65
CA THR A 83 45.33 0.12 -5.43
C THR A 83 46.30 0.87 -4.53
N ALA A 84 45.85 1.46 -3.42
CA ALA A 84 46.71 2.16 -2.47
C ALA A 84 47.82 1.23 -1.91
N LEU A 85 47.47 -0.01 -1.54
CA LEU A 85 48.43 -1.02 -1.05
C LEU A 85 49.52 -1.31 -2.08
N ASN A 86 49.15 -1.42 -3.36
CA ASN A 86 50.11 -1.71 -4.43
C ASN A 86 51.07 -0.54 -4.68
N VAL A 87 50.63 0.71 -4.48
CA VAL A 87 51.45 1.90 -4.73
C VAL A 87 52.38 2.19 -3.54
N SER A 88 51.99 1.80 -2.33
CA SER A 88 52.74 2.06 -1.09
C SER A 88 53.56 0.87 -0.61
N SER A 89 53.87 -0.10 -1.48
CA SER A 89 54.48 -1.40 -1.10
C SER A 89 55.82 -1.30 -0.34
N ASP A 90 56.48 -0.16 -0.44
CA ASP A 90 57.83 0.06 0.10
C ASP A 90 57.80 0.83 1.45
N ASP A 91 56.62 1.22 1.94
CA ASP A 91 56.42 1.87 3.25
C ASP A 91 55.62 0.97 4.21
N ASP A 92 56.34 0.29 5.10
CA ASP A 92 55.77 -0.66 6.06
C ASP A 92 54.68 -0.05 6.96
N ALA A 93 54.79 1.25 7.31
CA ALA A 93 53.81 1.91 8.17
C ALA A 93 52.50 2.18 7.43
N VAL A 94 52.60 2.66 6.18
CA VAL A 94 51.45 2.87 5.29
C VAL A 94 50.77 1.55 4.97
N VAL A 95 51.54 0.50 4.67
CA VAL A 95 51.02 -0.85 4.39
C VAL A 95 50.25 -1.41 5.59
N ALA A 96 50.77 -1.26 6.81
CA ALA A 96 50.10 -1.71 8.03
C ALA A 96 48.75 -0.99 8.22
N CYS A 97 48.72 0.33 8.02
CA CYS A 97 47.50 1.15 8.09
C CYS A 97 46.46 0.70 7.05
N LEU A 98 46.85 0.58 5.78
CA LEU A 98 45.96 0.17 4.69
C LEU A 98 45.45 -1.27 4.83
N THR A 99 46.23 -2.17 5.44
CA THR A 99 45.78 -3.54 5.73
C THR A 99 44.66 -3.56 6.77
N ALA A 100 44.73 -2.68 7.77
CA ALA A 100 43.63 -2.51 8.73
C ALA A 100 42.36 -2.00 8.02
N GLN A 101 42.49 -1.02 7.13
CA GLN A 101 41.37 -0.52 6.33
C GLN A 101 40.79 -1.57 5.39
N GLN A 102 41.63 -2.42 4.78
CA GLN A 102 41.17 -3.54 3.97
C GLN A 102 40.34 -4.53 4.79
N THR A 103 40.72 -4.80 6.04
CA THR A 103 39.96 -5.66 6.94
C THR A 103 38.60 -5.05 7.27
N ALA A 104 38.56 -3.75 7.59
CA ALA A 104 37.31 -3.03 7.84
C ALA A 104 36.39 -3.04 6.60
N ALA A 105 36.92 -2.71 5.42
CA ALA A 105 36.17 -2.72 4.17
C ALA A 105 35.62 -4.12 3.83
N ASN A 106 36.35 -5.19 4.16
CA ASN A 106 35.90 -6.56 3.96
C ASN A 106 34.74 -6.96 4.88
N ALA A 107 34.60 -6.31 6.03
CA ALA A 107 33.46 -6.51 6.93
C ALA A 107 32.18 -5.76 6.50
N LEU A 108 32.29 -4.77 5.59
CA LEU A 108 31.12 -4.07 5.07
C LEU A 108 30.17 -5.01 4.34
N SER A 109 28.88 -4.81 4.56
CA SER A 109 27.81 -5.60 3.95
C SER A 109 26.54 -4.79 3.79
N SER A 110 25.89 -4.92 2.63
CA SER A 110 24.56 -4.35 2.38
C SER A 110 23.43 -5.34 2.67
N VAL A 111 23.73 -6.54 3.18
CA VAL A 111 22.73 -7.62 3.38
C VAL A 111 21.65 -7.19 4.37
N ALA A 112 22.04 -6.41 5.39
CA ALA A 112 21.13 -5.90 6.41
C ALA A 112 19.99 -5.05 5.82
N ILE A 113 20.22 -4.33 4.72
CA ILE A 113 19.19 -3.53 4.03
C ILE A 113 18.05 -4.43 3.57
N ASN A 114 18.37 -5.54 2.91
CA ASN A 114 17.37 -6.47 2.43
C ASN A 114 16.64 -7.13 3.61
N SER A 115 17.38 -7.62 4.62
CA SER A 115 16.77 -8.33 5.76
C SER A 115 15.90 -7.45 6.66
N THR A 116 16.15 -6.14 6.69
CA THR A 116 15.48 -5.19 7.58
C THR A 116 14.35 -4.45 6.89
N CYS A 117 14.55 -4.07 5.62
CA CYS A 117 13.58 -3.25 4.88
C CYS A 117 12.69 -4.03 3.93
N TRP A 118 12.99 -5.31 3.66
CA TRP A 118 12.28 -6.10 2.63
C TRP A 118 11.94 -7.55 3.00
N VAL A 119 12.80 -8.28 3.72
CA VAL A 119 12.69 -9.74 3.79
C VAL A 119 11.40 -10.22 4.47
N GLY A 120 10.59 -10.95 3.68
CA GLY A 120 9.48 -11.76 4.16
C GLY A 120 8.17 -11.01 4.42
N VAL A 121 8.08 -9.74 4.02
CA VAL A 121 7.00 -8.83 4.44
C VAL A 121 5.73 -9.09 3.63
N SER A 122 4.86 -9.91 4.20
CA SER A 122 3.43 -9.58 4.20
C SER A 122 3.32 -8.16 4.75
N TYR A 123 2.69 -7.24 4.02
CA TYR A 123 2.25 -5.95 4.57
C TYR A 123 0.81 -6.18 5.06
N PRO A 124 0.62 -6.73 6.28
CA PRO A 124 -0.68 -7.24 6.71
C PRO A 124 -1.73 -6.14 6.73
N ASP A 125 -1.35 -4.92 7.11
CA ASP A 125 -2.28 -3.79 7.18
C ASP A 125 -2.73 -3.38 5.78
N LEU A 126 -1.81 -3.30 4.81
CA LEU A 126 -2.12 -3.00 3.42
C LEU A 126 -2.98 -4.11 2.78
N ALA A 127 -2.68 -5.37 3.07
CA ALA A 127 -3.47 -6.51 2.63
C ALA A 127 -4.89 -6.49 3.24
N THR A 128 -5.00 -6.19 4.54
CA THR A 128 -6.28 -6.08 5.24
C THR A 128 -7.13 -4.94 4.69
N ALA A 129 -6.51 -3.79 4.40
CA ALA A 129 -7.21 -2.65 3.81
C ALA A 129 -7.75 -2.99 2.40
N ARG A 130 -6.97 -3.70 1.57
CA ARG A 130 -7.43 -4.22 0.27
C ARG A 130 -8.59 -5.21 0.45
N ASP A 131 -8.47 -6.14 1.39
CA ASP A 131 -9.48 -7.19 1.61
C ASP A 131 -10.79 -6.65 2.18
N ALA A 132 -10.76 -5.51 2.88
CA ALA A 132 -11.96 -4.81 3.30
C ALA A 132 -12.79 -4.29 2.11
N LEU A 133 -12.13 -3.77 1.06
CA LEU A 133 -12.80 -3.37 -0.19
C LEU A 133 -13.39 -4.60 -0.92
N HIS A 134 -12.69 -5.73 -0.88
CA HIS A 134 -13.24 -6.99 -1.41
C HIS A 134 -14.52 -7.40 -0.69
N LEU A 135 -14.51 -7.33 0.64
CA LEU A 135 -15.68 -7.64 1.46
C LEU A 135 -16.84 -6.72 1.12
N LEU A 136 -16.60 -5.40 1.03
CA LEU A 136 -17.62 -4.41 0.66
C LEU A 136 -18.31 -4.76 -0.67
N ALA A 137 -17.55 -5.20 -1.68
CA ALA A 137 -18.09 -5.57 -2.99
C ALA A 137 -19.12 -6.71 -2.92
N THR A 138 -19.12 -7.51 -1.86
CA THR A 138 -20.07 -8.63 -1.68
C THR A 138 -21.35 -8.25 -0.93
N ILE A 139 -21.33 -7.19 -0.13
CA ILE A 139 -22.45 -6.81 0.77
C ILE A 139 -23.74 -6.43 0.02
N PRO A 140 -23.71 -5.67 -1.10
CA PRO A 140 -24.95 -5.27 -1.77
C PRO A 140 -25.82 -6.45 -2.22
N ASN A 141 -25.22 -7.59 -2.58
CA ASN A 141 -25.94 -8.80 -2.99
C ASN A 141 -26.86 -9.36 -1.88
N GLY A 142 -26.48 -9.21 -0.61
CA GLY A 142 -27.25 -9.70 0.53
C GLY A 142 -28.27 -8.70 1.09
N THR A 143 -28.30 -7.47 0.58
CA THR A 143 -29.05 -6.36 1.22
C THR A 143 -30.56 -6.60 1.22
N ILE A 144 -31.14 -7.06 0.10
CA ILE A 144 -32.58 -7.35 0.01
C ILE A 144 -32.98 -8.50 0.95
N GLU A 145 -32.18 -9.56 1.00
CA GLU A 145 -32.46 -10.72 1.86
C GLU A 145 -32.35 -10.37 3.35
N ALA A 146 -31.32 -9.58 3.72
CA ALA A 146 -31.13 -9.08 5.07
C ALA A 146 -32.33 -8.22 5.51
N CYS A 147 -32.74 -7.24 4.70
CA CYS A 147 -33.89 -6.40 5.01
C CYS A 147 -35.21 -7.18 5.02
N THR A 148 -35.35 -8.20 4.16
CA THR A 148 -36.53 -9.09 4.16
C THR A 148 -36.62 -9.88 5.46
N SER A 149 -35.48 -10.38 5.95
CA SER A 149 -35.40 -11.14 7.20
C SER A 149 -35.73 -10.28 8.43
N LEU A 150 -35.30 -9.01 8.42
CA LEU A 150 -35.59 -8.05 9.50
C LEU A 150 -37.06 -7.61 9.52
N ASN A 151 -37.69 -7.48 8.35
CA ASN A 151 -39.06 -7.01 8.21
C ASN A 151 -39.87 -7.99 7.36
N PRO A 152 -40.32 -9.14 7.88
CA PRO A 152 -40.88 -10.21 7.05
C PRO A 152 -42.34 -9.98 6.64
N LEU A 153 -43.08 -9.10 7.31
CA LEU A 153 -44.53 -8.95 7.09
C LEU A 153 -44.84 -7.92 5.98
N PRO A 154 -45.85 -8.16 5.12
CA PRO A 154 -46.28 -7.17 4.11
C PRO A 154 -46.79 -5.85 4.70
N SER A 155 -47.27 -5.85 5.94
CA SER A 155 -47.63 -4.62 6.65
C SER A 155 -46.43 -3.76 7.06
N GLN A 156 -45.21 -4.23 6.81
CA GLN A 156 -43.93 -3.58 7.16
C GLN A 156 -43.16 -3.14 5.90
N ASP A 157 -43.83 -2.98 4.76
CA ASP A 157 -43.16 -2.61 3.51
C ASP A 157 -42.46 -1.24 3.59
N GLU A 158 -42.99 -0.30 4.40
CA GLU A 158 -42.32 0.98 4.72
C GLU A 158 -41.00 0.76 5.51
N LEU A 159 -41.01 -0.12 6.52
CA LEU A 159 -39.79 -0.46 7.28
C LEU A 159 -38.78 -1.23 6.42
N PHE A 160 -39.26 -2.04 5.48
CA PHE A 160 -38.43 -2.73 4.50
C PHE A 160 -37.76 -1.75 3.53
N LEU A 161 -38.51 -0.77 3.03
CA LEU A 161 -37.99 0.32 2.20
C LEU A 161 -36.93 1.12 2.97
N ASP A 162 -37.25 1.57 4.19
CA ASP A 162 -36.31 2.30 5.05
C ASP A 162 -35.02 1.51 5.31
N CYS A 163 -35.12 0.20 5.52
CA CYS A 163 -33.95 -0.66 5.69
C CYS A 163 -33.05 -0.64 4.45
N ILE A 164 -33.62 -0.82 3.25
CA ILE A 164 -32.83 -0.84 2.01
C ILE A 164 -32.21 0.53 1.75
N THR A 165 -32.98 1.61 1.90
CA THR A 165 -32.50 2.97 1.68
C THR A 165 -31.35 3.33 2.63
N HIS A 166 -31.48 3.04 3.93
CA HIS A 166 -30.40 3.27 4.88
C HIS A 166 -29.18 2.42 4.59
N LYS A 167 -29.35 1.12 4.28
CA LYS A 167 -28.23 0.24 3.93
C LYS A 167 -27.45 0.72 2.72
N ILE A 168 -28.15 1.28 1.73
CA ILE A 168 -27.52 1.88 0.56
C ILE A 168 -26.66 3.10 0.94
N LEU A 169 -27.16 3.98 1.82
CA LEU A 169 -26.38 5.12 2.29
C LEU A 169 -25.16 4.66 3.11
N ASP A 170 -25.35 3.67 4.00
CA ASP A 170 -24.27 3.06 4.79
C ASP A 170 -23.17 2.48 3.86
N LEU A 171 -23.55 1.86 2.75
CA LEU A 171 -22.61 1.27 1.78
C LEU A 171 -21.76 2.32 1.07
N ASP A 172 -22.36 3.44 0.67
CA ASP A 172 -21.64 4.52 0.00
C ASP A 172 -20.67 5.21 0.98
N GLU A 173 -21.09 5.45 2.23
CA GLU A 173 -20.20 5.99 3.29
C GLU A 173 -19.06 5.01 3.62
N LEU A 174 -19.37 3.71 3.72
CA LEU A 174 -18.35 2.69 3.98
C LEU A 174 -17.34 2.61 2.85
N ASN A 175 -17.77 2.76 1.60
CA ASN A 175 -16.87 2.80 0.45
C ASN A 175 -15.86 3.95 0.55
N ASP A 176 -16.34 5.17 0.84
CA ASP A 176 -15.47 6.34 1.02
C ASP A 176 -14.44 6.12 2.13
N VAL A 177 -14.87 5.56 3.27
CA VAL A 177 -13.99 5.25 4.40
C VAL A 177 -12.94 4.20 4.03
N LEU A 178 -13.33 3.11 3.37
CA LEU A 178 -12.43 2.01 3.04
C LEU A 178 -11.41 2.42 1.96
N THR A 179 -11.84 3.17 0.94
CA THR A 179 -10.96 3.69 -0.11
C THR A 179 -9.96 4.71 0.45
N ALA A 180 -10.40 5.59 1.37
CA ALA A 180 -9.51 6.49 2.08
C ALA A 180 -8.50 5.71 2.95
N ASN A 181 -8.96 4.72 3.71
CA ASN A 181 -8.10 3.88 4.54
C ASN A 181 -7.05 3.12 3.71
N PHE A 182 -7.44 2.51 2.59
CA PHE A 182 -6.49 1.85 1.68
C PHE A 182 -5.43 2.81 1.17
N THR A 183 -5.84 4.02 0.76
CA THR A 183 -4.92 5.07 0.29
C THR A 183 -3.93 5.46 1.39
N THR A 184 -4.40 5.71 2.61
CA THR A 184 -3.54 6.06 3.76
C THR A 184 -2.53 4.96 4.07
N VAL A 185 -3.00 3.72 4.23
CA VAL A 185 -2.10 2.60 4.56
C VAL A 185 -1.10 2.30 3.44
N LYS A 186 -1.49 2.47 2.18
CA LYS A 186 -0.59 2.38 1.02
C LYS A 186 0.55 3.42 1.12
N THR A 187 0.22 4.68 1.37
CA THR A 187 1.21 5.75 1.52
C THR A 187 2.12 5.49 2.71
N GLU A 188 1.58 5.15 3.89
CA GLU A 188 2.37 4.84 5.08
C GLU A 188 3.31 3.66 4.87
N THR A 189 2.85 2.63 4.15
CA THR A 189 3.66 1.47 3.77
C THR A 189 4.85 1.86 2.91
N LEU A 190 4.62 2.71 1.90
CA LEU A 190 5.69 3.20 1.03
C LEU A 190 6.66 4.09 1.80
N ASP A 191 6.16 5.05 2.57
CA ASP A 191 6.99 6.00 3.34
C ASP A 191 7.86 5.28 4.38
N THR A 192 7.30 4.29 5.09
CA THR A 192 8.06 3.48 6.06
C THR A 192 9.16 2.69 5.37
N SER A 193 8.86 2.13 4.20
CA SER A 193 9.83 1.35 3.43
C SER A 193 10.96 2.22 2.90
N VAL A 194 10.62 3.39 2.32
CA VAL A 194 11.60 4.39 1.86
C VAL A 194 12.45 4.90 3.01
N GLY A 195 11.84 5.20 4.16
CA GLY A 195 12.54 5.62 5.37
C GLY A 195 13.55 4.58 5.84
N CYS A 196 13.14 3.30 5.90
CA CYS A 196 14.06 2.21 6.24
C CYS A 196 15.24 2.12 5.25
N LEU A 197 14.98 2.21 3.95
CA LEU A 197 16.03 2.16 2.92
C LEU A 197 17.02 3.32 3.07
N ALA A 198 16.51 4.54 3.32
CA ALA A 198 17.33 5.70 3.58
C ALA A 198 18.21 5.49 4.82
N ASP A 199 17.63 5.13 5.96
CA ASP A 199 18.36 4.93 7.22
C ASP A 199 19.44 3.86 7.08
N GLN A 200 19.10 2.69 6.51
CA GLN A 200 20.04 1.59 6.36
C GLN A 200 21.14 1.87 5.34
N SER A 201 20.82 2.60 4.25
CA SER A 201 21.85 3.00 3.27
C SER A 201 22.79 4.06 3.84
N THR A 202 22.29 5.02 4.63
CA THR A 202 23.12 6.01 5.33
C THR A 202 24.14 5.34 6.24
N LEU A 203 23.74 4.36 7.04
CA LEU A 203 24.67 3.62 7.92
C LEU A 203 25.82 2.97 7.15
N VAL A 204 25.53 2.37 5.99
CA VAL A 204 26.56 1.77 5.13
C VAL A 204 27.46 2.85 4.51
N SER A 205 26.87 3.93 4.01
CA SER A 205 27.61 5.04 3.42
C SER A 205 28.52 5.75 4.44
N GLU A 206 28.09 5.90 5.69
CA GLU A 206 28.92 6.47 6.76
C GLU A 206 30.17 5.62 7.02
N GLN A 207 30.01 4.29 7.11
CA GLN A 207 31.14 3.38 7.26
C GLN A 207 32.09 3.40 6.06
N ILE A 208 31.54 3.52 4.84
CA ILE A 208 32.35 3.68 3.62
C ILE A 208 33.18 4.96 3.70
N ASN A 209 32.56 6.09 4.06
CA ASN A 209 33.23 7.38 4.14
C ASN A 209 34.31 7.41 5.23
N GLU A 210 34.05 6.77 6.37
CA GLU A 210 35.02 6.65 7.46
C GLU A 210 36.27 5.90 6.99
N ILE A 211 36.09 4.75 6.33
CA ILE A 211 37.21 3.96 5.82
C ILE A 211 37.94 4.72 4.70
N ASP A 212 37.24 5.39 3.79
CA ASP A 212 37.85 6.17 2.70
C ASP A 212 38.68 7.35 3.23
N PHE A 213 38.19 8.02 4.27
CA PHE A 213 38.94 9.06 4.97
C PHE A 213 40.21 8.51 5.62
N GLU A 214 40.11 7.38 6.32
CA GLU A 214 41.27 6.73 6.94
C GLU A 214 42.30 6.26 5.90
N VAL A 215 41.85 5.76 4.74
CA VAL A 215 42.75 5.45 3.61
C VAL A 215 43.52 6.69 3.16
N THR A 216 42.85 7.84 3.10
CA THR A 216 43.51 9.11 2.75
C THR A 216 44.56 9.52 3.79
N LEU A 217 44.26 9.33 5.08
CA LEU A 217 45.22 9.59 6.17
C LEU A 217 46.39 8.61 6.17
N CYS A 218 46.17 7.33 5.86
CA CYS A 218 47.26 6.36 5.73
C CYS A 218 48.27 6.80 4.65
N MET A 219 47.82 7.53 3.62
CA MET A 219 48.60 7.92 2.45
C MET A 219 49.28 9.30 2.57
N SER A 220 49.01 10.05 3.64
CA SER A 220 49.54 11.41 3.87
C SER A 220 50.80 11.41 4.73
#